data_AF-A0A7S3J1D2-F1
#
_entry.id   AF-A0A7S3J1D2-F1
#
_cell.length_a   1.000
_cell.length_b   1.000
_cell.length_c   1.000
_cell.angle_alpha   90.00
_cell.angle_beta   90.00
_cell.angle_gamma   90.00
#
_symmetry.space_group_name_H-M   'P 1'
#
loop_
_entity.id
_entity.type
_entity.pdbx_description
1 polymer ?
#
loop_
_entity_poly.entity_id
_entity_poly.type
_entity_poly.pdbx_seq_one_letter_code
_entity_poly.pdbx_strand_id
1 'polypeptide(L)'
;FTSTDETNYYFECSNEGFEGALDRLAQFFICPNFSEDCTNREVRAVDSEFVQSQQSEFWPYFYLLKSMASPDSPFSYFDFGNLESLEKEGIRDSLLAFHKKYYSANLLALTVVGKFDLATLEGWVTEKFSAVVNNDVVLPPQDTEPIFPADRLQKLVKYVPVKDKETLMLVFAVPYCQ
;
A
#
# COMPACT_ATOMS: atom_id res chain seq x y z
N PHE A 1 2.02 -2.31 -5.85
CA PHE A 1 2.76 -1.95 -4.62
C PHE A 1 1.82 -1.26 -3.65
N THR A 2 2.20 -1.17 -2.38
CA THR A 2 1.47 -0.44 -1.34
C THR A 2 2.39 0.64 -0.78
N SER A 3 1.93 1.89 -0.71
CA SER A 3 2.63 3.02 -0.10
C SER A 3 1.91 3.45 1.20
N THR A 4 2.27 4.62 1.71
CA THR A 4 1.61 5.27 2.85
C THR A 4 0.14 5.65 2.60
N ASP A 5 -0.24 5.90 1.35
CA ASP A 5 -1.54 6.50 0.99
C ASP A 5 -2.19 5.91 -0.25
N GLU A 6 -1.51 5.02 -0.99
CA GLU A 6 -2.07 4.37 -2.18
C GLU A 6 -1.73 2.88 -2.26
N THR A 7 -2.57 2.13 -2.98
CA THR A 7 -2.29 0.77 -3.41
C THR A 7 -2.43 0.71 -4.92
N ASN A 8 -1.34 0.36 -5.60
CA ASN A 8 -1.28 0.34 -7.06
C ASN A 8 -1.16 -1.09 -7.59
N TYR A 9 -2.06 -1.47 -8.49
CA TYR A 9 -2.02 -2.73 -9.23
C TYR A 9 -1.77 -2.45 -10.70
N TYR A 10 -0.85 -3.18 -11.33
CA TYR A 10 -0.58 -3.09 -12.76
C TYR A 10 -0.20 -4.46 -13.32
N PHE A 11 -0.44 -4.64 -14.62
CA PHE A 11 0.00 -5.82 -15.36
C PHE A 11 0.29 -5.44 -16.82
N GLU A 12 1.04 -6.30 -17.50
CA GLU A 12 1.22 -6.26 -18.95
C GLU A 12 0.93 -7.66 -19.51
N CYS A 13 0.31 -7.73 -20.68
CA CYS A 13 0.07 -9.01 -21.36
C CYS A 13 0.01 -8.84 -22.88
N SER A 14 -0.15 -9.94 -23.61
CA SER A 14 -0.36 -9.89 -25.06
C SER A 14 -1.71 -9.26 -25.40
N ASN A 15 -1.85 -8.74 -26.63
CA ASN A 15 -3.12 -8.14 -27.07
C ASN A 15 -4.24 -9.18 -27.09
N GLU A 16 -3.93 -10.42 -27.49
CA GLU A 16 -4.91 -11.50 -27.59
C GLU A 16 -5.54 -11.85 -26.23
N GLY A 17 -4.78 -11.71 -25.14
CA GLY A 17 -5.25 -11.98 -23.78
C GLY A 17 -5.81 -10.76 -23.05
N PHE A 18 -5.78 -9.57 -23.66
CA PHE A 18 -5.94 -8.30 -22.96
C PHE A 18 -7.32 -8.14 -22.31
N GLU A 19 -8.39 -8.41 -23.05
CA GLU A 19 -9.75 -8.32 -22.52
C GLU A 19 -9.96 -9.28 -21.33
N GLY A 20 -9.47 -10.51 -21.44
CA GLY A 20 -9.55 -11.50 -20.37
C GLY A 20 -8.69 -11.14 -19.15
N ALA A 21 -7.58 -10.44 -19.35
CA ALA A 21 -6.76 -9.93 -18.25
C ALA A 21 -7.47 -8.78 -17.52
N LEU A 22 -8.12 -7.87 -18.26
CA LEU A 22 -8.97 -6.82 -17.66
C LEU A 22 -10.11 -7.41 -16.83
N ASP A 23 -10.78 -8.45 -17.32
CA ASP A 23 -11.85 -9.12 -16.58
C ASP A 23 -11.37 -9.68 -15.24
N ARG A 24 -10.23 -10.37 -15.25
CA ARG A 24 -9.61 -10.92 -14.03
C ARG A 24 -9.16 -9.83 -13.06
N LEU A 25 -8.59 -8.73 -13.57
CA LEU A 25 -8.20 -7.59 -12.75
C LEU A 25 -9.43 -6.96 -12.09
N ALA A 26 -10.53 -6.77 -12.81
CA ALA A 26 -11.75 -6.18 -12.26
C ALA A 26 -12.26 -6.94 -11.03
N GLN A 27 -12.16 -8.28 -11.02
CA GLN A 27 -12.60 -9.11 -9.89
C GLN A 27 -11.85 -8.81 -8.58
N PHE A 28 -10.64 -8.24 -8.62
CA PHE A 28 -9.90 -7.84 -7.42
C PHE A 28 -10.62 -6.73 -6.66
N PHE A 29 -11.34 -5.87 -7.39
CA PHE A 29 -12.07 -4.72 -6.84
C PHE A 29 -13.55 -5.04 -6.57
N ILE A 30 -14.09 -6.10 -7.18
CA ILE A 30 -15.51 -6.45 -7.08
C ILE A 30 -15.76 -7.47 -5.96
N CYS A 31 -15.10 -8.62 -5.99
CA CYS A 31 -15.42 -9.75 -5.12
C CYS A 31 -14.19 -10.62 -4.79
N PRO A 32 -13.17 -10.08 -4.12
CA PRO A 32 -12.02 -10.88 -3.71
C PRO A 32 -12.46 -11.98 -2.74
N ASN A 33 -11.95 -13.20 -2.97
CA ASN A 33 -12.33 -14.37 -2.18
C ASN A 33 -11.71 -14.36 -0.77
N PHE A 34 -10.45 -13.90 -0.66
CA PHE A 34 -9.60 -13.99 0.54
C PHE A 34 -9.76 -15.35 1.24
N SER A 35 -9.54 -16.45 0.51
CA SER A 35 -9.63 -17.79 1.09
C SER A 35 -8.60 -17.98 2.19
N GLU A 36 -8.99 -18.64 3.26
CA GLU A 36 -8.16 -18.84 4.45
C GLU A 36 -6.80 -19.48 4.12
N ASP A 37 -6.76 -20.51 3.27
CA ASP A 37 -5.50 -21.16 2.84
C ASP A 37 -4.56 -20.17 2.13
N CYS A 38 -5.11 -19.36 1.21
CA CYS A 38 -4.32 -18.37 0.47
C CYS A 38 -3.86 -17.25 1.41
N THR A 39 -4.72 -16.75 2.29
CA THR A 39 -4.36 -15.73 3.27
C THR A 39 -3.24 -16.20 4.19
N ASN A 40 -3.32 -17.41 4.74
CA ASN A 40 -2.29 -17.96 5.63
C ASN A 40 -0.95 -18.15 4.92
N ARG A 41 -0.97 -18.56 3.65
CA ARG A 41 0.24 -18.63 2.84
C ARG A 41 0.81 -17.25 2.54
N GLU A 42 -0.04 -16.28 2.23
CA GLU A 42 0.37 -14.92 1.90
C GLU A 42 0.99 -14.21 3.10
N VAL A 43 0.46 -14.42 4.31
CA VAL A 43 1.06 -13.89 5.55
C VAL A 43 2.52 -14.35 5.71
N ARG A 44 2.82 -15.60 5.34
CA ARG A 44 4.22 -16.12 5.36
C ARG A 44 5.09 -15.53 4.26
N ALA A 45 4.50 -15.20 3.11
CA ALA A 45 5.21 -14.50 2.04
C ALA A 45 5.58 -13.08 2.48
N VAL A 46 4.61 -12.34 3.06
CA VAL A 46 4.85 -11.00 3.63
C VAL A 46 5.91 -11.05 4.73
N ASP A 47 5.87 -12.04 5.62
CA ASP A 47 6.91 -12.21 6.65
C ASP A 47 8.30 -12.47 6.03
N SER A 48 8.37 -13.28 4.98
CA SER A 48 9.61 -13.54 4.24
C SER A 48 10.15 -12.28 3.57
N GLU A 49 9.28 -11.46 2.97
CA GLU A 49 9.64 -10.15 2.41
C GLU A 49 10.14 -9.20 3.50
N PHE A 50 9.47 -9.15 4.66
CA PHE A 50 9.91 -8.37 5.80
C PHE A 50 11.29 -8.79 6.29
N VAL A 51 11.55 -10.09 6.47
CA VAL A 51 12.86 -10.62 6.87
C VAL A 51 13.94 -10.27 5.85
N GLN A 52 13.65 -10.41 4.55
CA GLN A 52 14.58 -10.03 3.49
C GLN A 52 14.86 -8.53 3.48
N SER A 53 13.85 -7.71 3.77
CA SER A 53 13.95 -6.25 3.81
C SER A 53 14.97 -5.74 4.84
N GLN A 54 15.24 -6.51 5.91
CA GLN A 54 16.20 -6.16 6.96
C GLN A 54 17.65 -6.11 6.45
N GLN A 55 17.95 -6.74 5.31
CA GLN A 55 19.26 -6.65 4.67
C GLN A 55 19.43 -5.39 3.79
N SER A 56 18.35 -4.62 3.61
CA SER A 56 18.36 -3.34 2.90
C SER A 56 19.02 -2.25 3.75
N GLU A 57 19.58 -1.23 3.10
CA GLU A 57 20.03 -0.01 3.77
C GLU A 57 18.87 0.93 4.08
N PHE A 58 17.80 0.88 3.28
CA PHE A 58 16.67 1.78 3.37
C PHE A 58 15.72 1.41 4.52
N TRP A 59 15.31 0.15 4.62
CA TRP A 59 14.23 -0.25 5.54
C TRP A 59 14.58 -0.06 7.03
N PRO A 60 15.74 -0.50 7.54
CA PRO A 60 16.11 -0.23 8.94
C PRO A 60 16.19 1.26 9.25
N TYR A 61 16.72 2.06 8.33
CA TYR A 61 16.75 3.52 8.47
C TYR A 61 15.34 4.12 8.46
N PHE A 62 14.47 3.67 7.57
CA PHE A 62 13.10 4.17 7.44
C PHE A 62 12.30 3.89 8.71
N TYR A 63 12.36 2.68 9.27
CA TYR A 63 11.69 2.36 10.53
C TYR A 63 12.29 3.09 11.74
N LEU A 64 13.60 3.35 11.74
CA LEU A 64 14.22 4.23 12.72
C LEU A 64 13.66 5.65 12.63
N LEU A 65 13.47 6.20 11.42
CA LEU A 65 12.85 7.50 11.22
C LEU A 65 11.38 7.52 11.69
N LYS A 66 10.59 6.50 11.35
CA LYS A 66 9.20 6.35 11.81
C LYS A 66 9.11 6.29 13.33
N SER A 67 10.07 5.64 14.00
CA SER A 67 10.12 5.56 15.47
C SER A 67 10.35 6.92 16.16
N MET A 68 10.83 7.91 15.43
CA MET A 68 11.02 9.27 15.94
C MET A 68 9.81 10.19 15.76
N ALA A 69 8.80 9.75 14.98
CA ALA A 69 7.58 10.52 14.78
C ALA A 69 6.71 10.56 16.05
N SER A 70 5.69 11.43 16.04
CA SER A 70 4.63 11.41 17.03
C SER A 70 3.95 10.02 17.03
N PRO A 71 3.75 9.39 18.20
CA PRO A 71 2.98 8.13 18.30
C PRO A 71 1.54 8.26 17.81
N ASP A 72 0.98 9.47 17.82
CA ASP A 72 -0.38 9.75 17.36
C ASP A 72 -0.45 9.90 15.82
N SER A 73 0.70 10.01 15.13
CA SER A 73 0.75 10.07 13.68
C SER A 73 0.69 8.66 13.07
N PRO A 74 -0.13 8.44 12.02
CA PRO A 74 -0.10 7.20 11.23
C PRO A 74 1.28 6.88 10.64
N PHE A 75 2.13 7.90 10.45
CA PHE A 75 3.51 7.71 10.01
C PHE A 75 4.36 6.90 11.03
N SER A 76 3.94 6.77 12.29
CA SER A 76 4.64 5.93 13.27
C SER A 76 4.31 4.43 13.14
N TYR A 77 3.28 4.07 12.38
CA TYR A 77 2.78 2.69 12.33
C TYR A 77 3.77 1.74 11.65
N PHE A 78 3.78 0.48 12.09
CA PHE A 78 4.42 -0.60 11.36
C PHE A 78 3.51 -1.03 10.20
N ASP A 79 3.84 -0.60 8.98
CA ASP A 79 3.04 -0.76 7.76
C ASP A 79 3.55 -1.85 6.82
N PHE A 80 4.68 -2.51 7.12
CA PHE A 80 5.11 -3.69 6.35
C PHE A 80 4.16 -4.86 6.54
N GLY A 81 3.82 -5.16 7.80
CA GLY A 81 3.29 -6.45 8.18
C GLY A 81 4.38 -7.52 8.36
N ASN A 82 4.09 -8.50 9.20
CA ASN A 82 4.90 -9.68 9.49
C ASN A 82 4.01 -10.73 10.14
N LEU A 83 4.57 -11.89 10.50
CA LEU A 83 3.79 -12.95 11.15
C LEU A 83 3.14 -12.47 12.45
N GLU A 84 3.86 -11.71 13.29
CA GLU A 84 3.36 -11.22 14.58
C GLU A 84 2.15 -10.27 14.45
N SER A 85 2.16 -9.40 13.44
CA SER A 85 1.12 -8.41 13.21
C SER A 85 -0.07 -8.96 12.43
N LEU A 86 0.13 -9.92 11.53
CA LEU A 86 -0.89 -10.40 10.59
C LEU A 86 -1.48 -11.78 10.94
N GLU A 87 -0.76 -12.65 11.66
CA GLU A 87 -1.28 -13.95 12.11
C GLU A 87 -2.22 -13.76 13.31
N LYS A 88 -3.43 -13.30 13.02
CA LYS A 88 -4.50 -13.03 13.99
C LYS A 88 -5.77 -13.79 13.62
N GLU A 89 -6.51 -14.20 14.65
CA GLU A 89 -7.87 -14.70 14.46
C GLU A 89 -8.73 -13.61 13.78
N GLY A 90 -9.53 -14.00 12.79
CA GLY A 90 -10.40 -13.06 12.07
C GLY A 90 -9.68 -12.16 11.05
N ILE A 91 -8.43 -12.48 10.66
CA ILE A 91 -7.71 -11.72 9.63
C ILE A 91 -8.51 -11.62 8.32
N ARG A 92 -9.19 -12.70 7.92
CA ARG A 92 -10.04 -12.73 6.72
C ARG A 92 -11.18 -11.72 6.79
N ASP A 93 -11.88 -11.65 7.91
CA ASP A 93 -12.98 -10.70 8.10
C ASP A 93 -12.46 -9.26 8.12
N SER A 94 -11.26 -9.06 8.66
CA SER A 94 -10.57 -7.76 8.63
C SER A 94 -10.19 -7.34 7.20
N LEU A 95 -9.70 -8.26 6.36
CA LEU A 95 -9.43 -8.02 4.94
C LEU A 95 -10.71 -7.68 4.17
N LEU A 96 -11.79 -8.44 4.39
CA LEU A 96 -13.09 -8.17 3.77
C LEU A 96 -13.67 -6.83 4.22
N ALA A 97 -13.56 -6.50 5.50
CA ALA A 97 -14.03 -5.22 6.03
C ALA A 97 -13.21 -4.05 5.46
N PHE A 98 -11.89 -4.19 5.36
CA PHE A 98 -11.00 -3.18 4.77
C PHE A 98 -11.31 -2.98 3.29
N HIS A 99 -11.41 -4.06 2.51
CA HIS A 99 -11.76 -4.01 1.09
C HIS A 99 -13.11 -3.35 0.88
N LYS A 100 -14.15 -3.81 1.58
CA LYS A 100 -15.50 -3.23 1.51
C LYS A 100 -15.52 -1.74 1.85
N LYS A 101 -14.68 -1.31 2.79
CA LYS A 101 -14.63 0.10 3.23
C LYS A 101 -13.88 0.99 2.23
N TYR A 102 -12.69 0.59 1.79
CA TYR A 102 -11.77 1.49 1.09
C TYR A 102 -11.63 1.23 -0.42
N TYR A 103 -11.95 0.04 -0.92
CA TYR A 103 -11.95 -0.26 -2.36
C TYR A 103 -13.26 0.25 -3.00
N SER A 104 -13.44 1.57 -2.93
CA SER A 104 -14.61 2.29 -3.39
C SER A 104 -14.34 2.95 -4.74
N ALA A 105 -15.28 2.88 -5.67
CA ALA A 105 -15.12 3.44 -7.02
C ALA A 105 -14.70 4.92 -7.02
N ASN A 106 -15.17 5.75 -6.07
CA ASN A 106 -14.80 7.17 -5.98
C ASN A 106 -13.33 7.42 -5.58
N LEU A 107 -12.58 6.40 -5.15
CA LEU A 107 -11.17 6.46 -4.80
C LEU A 107 -10.25 5.78 -5.83
N LEU A 108 -10.82 5.14 -6.86
CA LEU A 108 -10.06 4.38 -7.84
C LEU A 108 -9.76 5.21 -9.09
N ALA A 109 -8.55 5.04 -9.61
CA ALA A 109 -8.17 5.49 -10.93
C ALA A 109 -7.68 4.29 -11.75
N LEU A 110 -8.12 4.19 -13.00
CA LEU A 110 -7.75 3.12 -13.92
C LEU A 110 -7.14 3.72 -15.20
N THR A 111 -5.98 3.21 -15.57
CA THR A 111 -5.32 3.52 -16.85
C THR A 111 -5.24 2.25 -17.67
N VAL A 112 -5.73 2.29 -18.91
CA VAL A 112 -5.70 1.16 -19.86
C VAL A 112 -4.97 1.59 -21.13
N VAL A 113 -3.96 0.82 -21.52
CA VAL A 113 -3.14 1.08 -22.70
C VAL A 113 -3.07 -0.19 -23.55
N GLY A 114 -3.44 -0.10 -24.83
CA GLY A 114 -3.43 -1.24 -25.74
C GLY A 114 -3.54 -0.81 -27.21
N LYS A 115 -3.38 -1.76 -28.14
CA LYS A 115 -3.46 -1.51 -29.59
C LYS A 115 -4.90 -1.49 -30.15
N PHE A 116 -5.87 -1.23 -29.30
CA PHE A 116 -7.30 -1.22 -29.63
C PHE A 116 -7.79 0.21 -29.78
N ASP A 117 -8.86 0.41 -30.55
CA ASP A 117 -9.50 1.72 -30.63
C ASP A 117 -10.16 2.12 -29.30
N LEU A 118 -10.38 3.42 -29.12
CA LEU A 118 -10.89 3.96 -27.87
C LEU A 118 -12.28 3.40 -27.51
N ALA A 119 -13.16 3.20 -28.49
CA ALA A 119 -14.50 2.73 -28.23
C ALA A 119 -14.49 1.28 -27.73
N THR A 120 -13.60 0.44 -28.27
CA THR A 120 -13.37 -0.92 -27.77
C THR A 120 -12.87 -0.91 -26.32
N LEU A 121 -11.85 -0.10 -26.01
CA LEU A 121 -11.29 -0.02 -24.65
C LEU A 121 -12.32 0.51 -23.65
N GLU A 122 -13.08 1.55 -24.00
CA GLU A 122 -14.13 2.12 -23.18
C GLU A 122 -15.26 1.11 -22.93
N GLY A 123 -15.66 0.37 -23.95
CA GLY A 123 -16.66 -0.69 -23.84
C GLY A 123 -16.25 -1.77 -22.83
N TRP A 124 -15.03 -2.29 -22.95
CA TRP A 124 -14.51 -3.29 -22.02
C TRP A 124 -14.36 -2.77 -20.59
N VAL A 125 -13.85 -1.55 -20.42
CA VAL A 125 -13.72 -0.95 -19.09
C VAL A 125 -15.09 -0.77 -18.45
N THR A 126 -16.05 -0.22 -19.18
CA THR A 126 -17.42 0.00 -18.68
C THR A 126 -18.08 -1.31 -18.30
N GLU A 127 -18.00 -2.32 -19.16
CA GLU A 127 -18.57 -3.64 -18.90
C GLU A 127 -18.00 -4.27 -17.62
N LYS A 128 -16.68 -4.24 -17.45
CA LYS A 128 -15.99 -5.04 -16.44
C LYS A 128 -15.86 -4.32 -15.09
N PHE A 129 -15.71 -3.00 -15.08
CA PHE A 129 -15.48 -2.21 -13.85
C PHE A 129 -16.71 -1.49 -13.32
N SER A 130 -17.83 -1.44 -14.05
CA SER A 130 -19.08 -0.81 -13.56
C SER A 130 -19.68 -1.48 -12.32
N ALA A 131 -19.32 -2.74 -12.05
CA ALA A 131 -19.73 -3.46 -10.85
C ALA A 131 -18.96 -3.06 -9.59
N VAL A 132 -17.90 -2.26 -9.70
CA VAL A 132 -17.18 -1.76 -8.51
C VAL A 132 -18.09 -0.80 -7.76
N VAL A 133 -18.32 -1.11 -6.48
CA VAL A 133 -19.24 -0.34 -5.65
C VAL A 133 -18.64 1.01 -5.30
N ASN A 134 -19.43 2.08 -5.45
CA ASN A 134 -19.14 3.36 -4.84
C ASN A 134 -19.72 3.38 -3.41
N ASN A 135 -18.85 3.43 -2.40
CA ASN A 135 -19.20 3.56 -0.99
C ASN A 135 -19.15 5.02 -0.49
N ASP A 136 -18.96 5.99 -1.40
CA ASP A 136 -18.88 7.43 -1.10
C ASP A 136 -17.88 7.73 0.03
N VAL A 137 -16.70 7.10 -0.07
CA VAL A 137 -15.68 7.18 0.99
C VAL A 137 -15.12 8.59 1.02
N VAL A 138 -15.22 9.21 2.19
CA VAL A 138 -14.54 10.45 2.51
C VAL A 138 -13.25 10.09 3.23
N LEU A 139 -12.11 10.39 2.60
CA LEU A 139 -10.81 10.23 3.23
C LEU A 139 -10.69 11.22 4.40
N PRO A 140 -10.02 10.84 5.50
CA PRO A 140 -9.73 11.78 6.57
C PRO A 140 -8.97 12.99 6.00
N PRO A 141 -9.19 14.19 6.55
CA PRO A 141 -8.39 15.34 6.19
C PRO A 141 -6.92 15.01 6.45
N GLN A 142 -6.04 15.59 5.64
CA GLN A 142 -4.60 15.49 5.86
C GLN A 142 -4.26 15.89 7.30
N ASP A 143 -3.36 15.13 7.94
CA ASP A 143 -2.92 15.42 9.31
C ASP A 143 -2.49 16.87 9.42
N THR A 144 -3.12 17.60 10.34
CA THR A 144 -2.79 19.01 10.61
C THR A 144 -1.68 19.14 11.63
N GLU A 145 -1.46 18.10 12.43
CA GLU A 145 -0.40 18.05 13.43
C GLU A 145 0.95 17.67 12.79
N PRO A 146 2.06 18.26 13.24
CA PRO A 146 3.38 17.90 12.75
C PRO A 146 3.72 16.43 13.03
N ILE A 147 4.13 15.69 12.00
CA ILE A 147 4.67 14.32 12.13
C ILE A 147 5.81 14.27 13.16
N PHE A 148 6.66 15.31 13.16
CA PHE A 148 7.75 15.49 14.11
C PHE A 148 7.51 16.75 14.95
N PRO A 149 6.89 16.64 16.14
CA PRO A 149 6.72 17.77 17.04
C PRO A 149 8.08 18.30 17.55
N ALA A 150 8.08 19.50 18.11
CA ALA A 150 9.31 20.22 18.45
C ALA A 150 10.26 19.43 19.40
N ASP A 151 9.71 18.63 20.30
CA ASP A 151 10.46 17.77 21.24
C ASP A 151 11.13 16.57 20.56
N ARG A 152 10.71 16.22 19.33
CA ARG A 152 11.27 15.17 18.47
C ARG A 152 12.25 15.70 17.41
N LEU A 153 12.39 17.02 17.28
CA LEU A 153 13.37 17.66 16.39
C LEU A 153 14.75 17.78 17.06
N GLN A 154 15.74 18.26 16.29
CA GLN A 154 17.11 18.54 16.75
C GLN A 154 17.80 17.34 17.39
N LYS A 155 17.52 16.13 16.88
CA LYS A 155 18.15 14.89 17.35
C LYS A 155 19.38 14.56 16.52
N LEU A 156 20.40 14.06 17.19
CA LEU A 156 21.49 13.33 16.56
C LEU A 156 21.26 11.84 16.82
N VAL A 157 21.07 11.07 15.76
CA VAL A 157 20.90 9.63 15.84
C VAL A 157 22.14 8.95 15.30
N LYS A 158 22.69 8.04 16.10
CA LYS A 158 23.78 7.15 15.68
C LYS A 158 23.19 5.74 15.61
N TYR A 159 23.30 5.12 14.44
CA TYR A 159 22.86 3.73 14.25
C TYR A 159 23.97 2.93 13.59
N VAL A 160 23.97 1.63 13.85
CA VAL A 160 24.91 0.68 13.23
C VAL A 160 24.29 0.23 11.90
N PRO A 161 24.90 0.55 10.75
CA PRO A 161 24.37 0.12 9.47
C PRO A 161 24.56 -1.38 9.26
N VAL A 162 23.71 -1.98 8.45
CA VAL A 162 23.78 -3.41 8.09
C VAL A 162 25.03 -3.70 7.25
N LYS A 163 25.43 -2.75 6.40
CA LYS A 163 26.62 -2.83 5.55
C LYS A 163 27.73 -1.97 6.14
N ASP A 164 28.98 -2.34 5.90
CA ASP A 164 30.15 -1.57 6.30
C ASP A 164 30.26 -0.28 5.48
N LYS A 165 29.62 0.78 5.97
CA LYS A 165 29.54 2.10 5.35
C LYS A 165 29.44 3.20 6.39
N GLU A 166 30.03 4.35 6.06
CA GLU A 166 29.87 5.59 6.81
C GLU A 166 28.88 6.49 6.05
N THR A 167 27.82 6.96 6.71
CA THR A 167 26.79 7.80 6.08
C THR A 167 26.35 8.89 7.04
N LEU A 168 26.25 10.12 6.53
CA LEU A 168 25.62 11.25 7.21
C LEU A 168 24.34 11.62 6.48
N MET A 169 23.22 11.58 7.21
CA MET A 169 21.89 11.93 6.72
C MET A 169 21.41 13.17 7.48
N LEU A 170 21.01 14.22 6.75
CA LEU A 170 20.38 15.41 7.31
C LEU A 170 18.91 15.40 6.91
N VAL A 171 18.01 15.34 7.90
CA VAL A 171 16.56 15.29 7.68
C VAL A 171 15.94 16.57 8.20
N PHE A 172 15.17 17.25 7.35
CA PHE A 172 14.45 18.48 7.68
C PHE A 172 12.96 18.23 7.45
N ALA A 173 12.15 18.39 8.49
CA ALA A 173 10.71 18.41 8.35
C ALA A 173 10.31 19.72 7.65
N VAL A 174 9.61 19.60 6.51
CA VAL A 174 9.08 20.73 5.75
C VAL A 174 7.56 20.59 5.63
N PRO A 175 6.81 21.70 5.57
CA PRO A 175 5.38 21.65 5.28
C PRO A 175 5.13 20.95 3.94
N TYR A 176 3.98 20.28 3.82
CA TYR A 176 3.52 19.79 2.54
C TYR A 176 3.20 20.97 1.61
N CYS A 177 3.81 20.99 0.43
CA CYS A 177 3.51 21.97 -0.61
C CYS A 177 2.62 21.29 -1.66
N GLN A 178 1.38 21.77 -1.83
CA GLN A 178 0.53 21.44 -2.99
C GLN A 178 0.98 22.21 -4.23
#